data_AF-A0A2H3D2V3-F1
#
_entry.id   AF-A0A2H3D2V3-F1
#
_cell.length_a   1.000
_cell.length_b   1.000
_cell.length_c   1.000
_cell.angle_alpha   90.00
_cell.angle_beta   90.00
_cell.angle_gamma   90.00
#
_symmetry.space_group_name_H-M   'P 1'
#
loop_
_entity.id
_entity.type
_entity.pdbx_description
1 polymer ?
#
loop_
_entity_poly.entity_id
_entity_poly.type
_entity_poly.pdbx_seq_one_letter_code
_entity_poly.pdbx_strand_id
1 'polypeptide(L)'
;EQIPLWHHTGFIAGRQKRYGSKVYKCLMNNHNVEMADEAAKVASRLDEQGHRSRKDCKCAECKTDRENKGCINPHKCVIAVKEVLDCLIDKWDP
;
A
#
# COMPACT_ATOMS: atom_id res chain seq x y z
N GLU A 1 16.99 -4.32 -5.56
CA GLU A 1 17.08 -5.27 -4.44
C GLU A 1 15.67 -5.57 -3.93
N GLN A 2 15.42 -6.78 -3.42
CA GLN A 2 14.12 -7.17 -2.86
C GLN A 2 14.12 -6.85 -1.36
N ILE A 3 13.43 -5.77 -0.98
CA ILE A 3 13.35 -5.32 0.41
C ILE A 3 12.01 -5.80 0.99
N PRO A 4 12.01 -6.66 2.01
CA PRO A 4 10.78 -7.07 2.66
C PRO A 4 10.19 -5.88 3.42
N LEU A 5 8.97 -5.49 3.05
CA LEU A 5 8.35 -4.24 3.50
C LEU A 5 7.98 -4.30 4.99
N TRP A 6 7.45 -5.43 5.44
CA TRP A 6 6.90 -5.59 6.79
C TRP A 6 7.92 -5.99 7.84
N HIS A 7 9.02 -6.63 7.43
CA HIS A 7 10.04 -7.17 8.33
C HIS A 7 11.15 -6.18 8.67
N HIS A 8 11.08 -4.94 8.15
CA HIS A 8 12.08 -3.93 8.45
C HIS A 8 11.96 -3.44 9.91
N THR A 9 12.97 -3.73 10.72
CA THR A 9 13.09 -3.39 12.16
C THR A 9 12.88 -1.89 12.43
N GLY A 10 13.19 -1.04 11.46
CA GLY A 10 12.98 0.40 11.53
C GLY A 10 11.50 0.86 11.56
N PHE A 11 10.54 -0.01 11.25
CA PHE A 11 9.11 0.28 11.26
C PHE A 11 8.43 -0.06 12.61
N ILE A 12 9.15 -0.73 13.52
CA ILE A 12 8.61 -1.34 14.75
C ILE A 12 8.48 -0.33 15.91
N ALA A 13 9.33 0.70 15.98
CA ALA A 13 9.29 1.70 17.05
C ALA A 13 8.13 2.70 16.84
N GLY A 14 6.96 2.42 17.41
CA GLY A 14 5.82 3.35 17.52
C GLY A 14 4.65 3.12 16.56
N ARG A 15 4.82 2.30 15.51
CA ARG A 15 3.76 2.02 14.50
C ARG A 15 3.18 0.61 14.51
N GLN A 16 3.52 -0.24 15.49
CA GLN A 16 2.91 -1.57 15.65
C GLN A 16 1.37 -1.55 15.67
N LYS A 17 0.74 -0.50 16.21
CA LYS A 17 -0.73 -0.33 16.17
C LYS A 17 -1.29 -0.24 14.74
N ARG A 18 -0.50 0.20 13.76
CA ARG A 18 -0.90 0.33 12.36
C ARG A 18 -1.07 -1.04 11.69
N TYR A 19 -0.21 -2.03 11.96
CA TYR A 19 -0.35 -3.39 11.41
C TYR A 19 -1.69 -4.07 11.75
N GLY A 20 -2.28 -3.74 12.89
CA GLY A 20 -3.61 -4.22 13.28
C GLY A 20 -4.75 -3.64 12.45
N SER A 21 -4.52 -2.56 11.70
CA SER A 21 -5.56 -1.90 10.93
C SER A 21 -5.99 -2.74 9.73
N LYS A 22 -7.28 -2.65 9.39
CA LYS A 22 -7.89 -3.35 8.26
C LYS A 22 -7.18 -3.04 6.94
N VAL A 23 -6.57 -1.87 6.80
CA VAL A 23 -5.89 -1.45 5.57
C VAL A 23 -4.58 -2.22 5.37
N TYR A 24 -3.77 -2.41 6.42
CA TYR A 24 -2.52 -3.16 6.29
C TYR A 24 -2.78 -4.65 6.09
N LYS A 25 -3.78 -5.21 6.77
CA LYS A 25 -4.24 -6.58 6.50
C LYS A 25 -4.75 -6.74 5.07
N CYS A 26 -5.45 -5.75 4.54
CA CYS A 26 -5.88 -5.75 3.14
C CYS A 26 -4.68 -5.68 2.19
N LEU A 27 -3.68 -4.84 2.47
CA LEU A 27 -2.47 -4.76 1.66
C LEU A 27 -1.73 -6.11 1.60
N MET A 28 -1.58 -6.79 2.73
CA MET A 28 -0.96 -8.11 2.80
C MET A 28 -1.82 -9.19 2.13
N ASN A 29 -3.09 -9.32 2.49
CA ASN A 29 -3.90 -10.48 2.12
C ASN A 29 -4.63 -10.34 0.78
N ASN A 30 -5.02 -9.11 0.43
CA ASN A 30 -5.84 -8.86 -0.75
C ASN A 30 -4.98 -8.31 -1.89
N HIS A 31 -4.05 -7.39 -1.58
CA HIS A 31 -3.16 -6.82 -2.59
C HIS A 31 -1.85 -7.61 -2.76
N ASN A 32 -1.58 -8.61 -1.91
CA ASN A 32 -0.35 -9.42 -1.92
C ASN A 32 0.92 -8.57 -1.91
N VAL A 33 0.94 -7.54 -1.08
CA VAL A 33 2.12 -6.69 -0.89
C VAL A 33 2.98 -7.31 0.20
N GLU A 34 4.14 -7.83 -0.15
CA GLU A 34 5.17 -8.33 0.78
C GLU A 34 6.49 -7.55 0.63
N MET A 35 6.77 -7.11 -0.60
CA MET A 35 8.02 -6.46 -0.98
C MET A 35 7.83 -4.96 -1.28
N ALA A 36 8.91 -4.18 -1.16
CA ALA A 36 8.90 -2.74 -1.41
C ALA A 36 8.58 -2.38 -2.88
N ASP A 37 8.95 -3.23 -3.84
CA ASP A 37 8.63 -3.01 -5.26
C ASP A 37 7.14 -3.25 -5.55
N GLU A 38 6.52 -4.25 -4.93
CA GLU A 38 5.07 -4.49 -4.97
C GLU A 38 4.31 -3.32 -4.36
N ALA A 39 4.78 -2.81 -3.23
CA ALA A 39 4.27 -1.59 -2.62
C ALA A 39 4.39 -0.39 -3.56
N ALA A 40 5.53 -0.22 -4.23
CA ALA A 40 5.74 0.88 -5.18
C ALA A 40 4.79 0.79 -6.37
N LYS A 41 4.52 -0.41 -6.91
CA LYS A 41 3.52 -0.65 -7.96
C LYS A 41 2.11 -0.28 -7.52
N VAL A 42 1.76 -0.51 -6.25
CA VAL A 42 0.45 -0.09 -5.73
C VAL A 42 0.42 1.44 -5.53
N ALA A 43 1.51 2.04 -5.06
CA ALA A 43 1.62 3.48 -4.82
C ALA A 43 1.58 4.31 -6.13
N SER A 44 2.19 3.83 -7.21
CA SER A 44 2.23 4.53 -8.51
C SER A 44 0.85 4.76 -9.11
N ARG A 45 -0.18 4.03 -8.64
CA ARG A 45 -1.58 4.24 -9.03
C ARG A 45 -2.12 5.63 -8.69
N LEU A 46 -1.47 6.35 -7.77
CA LEU A 46 -1.83 7.75 -7.48
C LEU A 46 -1.62 8.66 -8.69
N ASP A 47 -0.63 8.35 -9.52
CA ASP A 47 -0.23 9.14 -10.68
C ASP A 47 -0.86 8.63 -11.99
N GLU A 48 -1.61 7.52 -11.93
CA GLU A 48 -2.32 6.99 -13.09
C GLU A 48 -3.44 7.92 -13.57
N GLN A 49 -3.48 8.14 -14.88
CA GLN A 49 -4.55 8.90 -15.51
C GLN A 49 -5.91 8.25 -15.24
N GLY A 50 -6.81 9.01 -14.62
CA GLY A 50 -8.16 8.55 -14.30
C GLY A 50 -8.33 7.99 -12.89
N HIS A 51 -7.26 7.87 -12.11
CA HIS A 51 -7.40 7.64 -10.67
C HIS A 51 -8.03 8.85 -9.97
N ARG A 52 -8.80 8.59 -8.90
CA ARG A 52 -9.52 9.60 -8.12
C ARG A 52 -9.45 9.24 -6.63
N SER A 53 -9.37 10.26 -5.78
CA SER A 53 -9.30 10.15 -4.32
C SER A 53 -10.64 9.75 -3.67
N ARG A 54 -11.21 8.62 -4.10
CA ARG A 54 -12.49 8.08 -3.61
C ARG A 54 -12.47 6.56 -3.56
N LYS A 55 -13.27 5.99 -2.64
CA LYS A 55 -13.34 4.53 -2.40
C LYS A 55 -13.78 3.72 -3.63
N ASP A 56 -14.57 4.34 -4.50
CA ASP A 56 -15.22 3.74 -5.67
C ASP A 56 -14.59 4.22 -6.98
N CYS A 57 -13.31 4.64 -6.94
CA CYS A 57 -12.54 5.03 -8.13
C CYS A 57 -12.72 4.02 -9.27
N LYS A 58 -13.02 4.51 -10.48
CA LYS A 58 -13.39 3.68 -11.62
C LYS A 58 -12.20 3.30 -12.52
N CYS A 59 -10.97 3.65 -12.14
CA CYS A 59 -9.79 3.18 -12.86
C CYS A 59 -9.72 1.64 -12.83
N ALA A 60 -9.04 1.06 -13.82
CA ALA A 60 -8.96 -0.38 -14.01
C ALA A 60 -8.43 -1.08 -12.75
N GLU A 61 -7.35 -0.57 -12.17
CA GLU A 61 -6.72 -1.14 -10.98
C GLU A 61 -7.65 -1.12 -9.76
N CYS A 62 -8.29 0.01 -9.47
CA CYS A 62 -9.24 0.10 -8.35
C CYS A 62 -10.48 -0.77 -8.57
N LYS A 63 -10.90 -0.98 -9.83
CA LYS A 63 -12.00 -1.90 -10.15
C LYS A 63 -11.59 -3.34 -9.89
N THR A 64 -10.43 -3.76 -10.40
CA THR A 64 -9.85 -5.09 -10.17
C THR A 64 -9.65 -5.37 -8.69
N ASP A 65 -9.16 -4.42 -7.91
CA ASP A 65 -8.98 -4.60 -6.47
C ASP A 65 -10.31 -4.86 -5.74
N ARG A 66 -11.39 -4.18 -6.14
CA ARG A 66 -12.72 -4.41 -5.55
C ARG A 66 -13.33 -5.73 -5.96
N GLU A 67 -13.30 -6.03 -7.26
CA GLU A 67 -14.02 -7.17 -7.85
C GLU A 67 -13.28 -8.49 -7.65
N ASN A 68 -11.95 -8.49 -7.80
CA ASN A 68 -11.16 -9.72 -7.83
C ASN A 68 -10.37 -9.95 -6.53
N LYS A 69 -10.06 -8.89 -5.78
CA LYS A 69 -9.25 -8.98 -4.55
C LYS A 69 -10.07 -8.73 -3.28
N GLY A 70 -11.35 -8.37 -3.40
CA GLY A 70 -12.22 -8.10 -2.24
C GLY A 70 -11.82 -6.86 -1.42
N CYS A 71 -11.03 -5.95 -1.99
CA CYS A 71 -10.69 -4.69 -1.33
C CYS A 71 -11.89 -3.75 -1.33
N ILE A 72 -12.32 -3.26 -0.16
CA ILE A 72 -13.49 -2.37 -0.06
C ILE A 72 -13.15 -0.88 -0.30
N ASN A 73 -11.86 -0.52 -0.25
CA ASN A 73 -11.41 0.85 -0.41
C ASN A 73 -9.97 0.90 -0.97
N PRO A 74 -9.80 0.72 -2.28
CA PRO A 74 -8.48 0.71 -2.92
C PRO A 74 -7.70 2.00 -2.69
N HIS A 75 -8.37 3.16 -2.73
CA HIS A 75 -7.72 4.45 -2.51
C HIS A 75 -7.05 4.52 -1.14
N LYS A 76 -7.71 4.06 -0.07
CA LYS A 76 -7.09 4.03 1.27
C LYS A 76 -5.87 3.10 1.32
N CYS A 77 -5.91 1.98 0.61
CA CYS A 77 -4.79 1.04 0.56
C CYS A 77 -3.58 1.68 -0.15
N VAL A 78 -3.82 2.35 -1.27
CA VAL A 78 -2.80 3.08 -2.02
C VAL A 78 -2.15 4.21 -1.18
N ILE A 79 -2.95 4.98 -0.44
CA ILE A 79 -2.41 6.02 0.45
C ILE A 79 -1.59 5.40 1.59
N ALA A 80 -2.10 4.35 2.23
CA ALA A 80 -1.40 3.70 3.33
C ALA A 80 -0.07 3.09 2.89
N VAL A 81 0.00 2.48 1.69
CA VAL A 81 1.26 1.92 1.19
C VAL A 81 2.25 3.02 0.79
N LYS A 82 1.78 4.15 0.23
CA LYS A 82 2.63 5.30 -0.02
C LYS A 82 3.25 5.83 1.27
N GLU A 83 2.49 5.97 2.34
CA GLU A 83 3.03 6.38 3.65
C GLU A 83 4.09 5.40 4.19
N VAL A 84 3.96 4.09 3.88
CA VAL A 84 4.98 3.10 4.25
C VAL A 84 6.27 3.32 3.46
N LEU A 85 6.15 3.51 2.15
CA LEU A 85 7.30 3.74 1.26
C LEU A 85 8.01 5.05 1.57
N ASP A 86 7.28 6.14 1.77
CA ASP A 86 7.86 7.45 2.09
C ASP A 86 8.69 7.35 3.39
N CYS A 87 8.21 6.60 4.39
CA CYS A 87 8.98 6.34 5.62
C CYS A 87 10.18 5.41 5.43
N LEU A 88 10.17 4.53 4.42
CA LEU A 88 11.31 3.70 4.09
C LEU A 88 12.40 4.55 3.43
N ILE A 89 12.01 5.42 2.50
CA ILE A 89 12.90 6.36 1.78
C ILE A 89 13.55 7.33 2.76
N ASP A 90 12.77 7.96 3.67
CA ASP A 90 13.31 8.88 4.69
C ASP A 90 14.36 8.22 5.60
N LYS A 91 14.28 6.88 5.78
CA LYS A 91 15.25 6.11 6.58
C LYS A 91 16.43 5.58 5.78
N TRP A 92 16.37 5.69 4.46
CA TRP A 92 17.35 5.25 3.47
C TRP A 92 17.99 6.43 2.74
N ASP A 93 17.82 7.66 3.23
CA ASP A 93 18.66 8.79 2.85
C ASP A 93 20.09 8.48 3.36
N PRO A 94 21.09 8.32 2.47
CA PRO A 94 22.43 7.82 2.82
C PRO A 94 23.23 8.75 3.75
#